data_AF-A0A355G5M9-F1
#
_entry.id   AF-A0A355G5M9-F1
#
_cell.length_a   1.000
_cell.length_b   1.000
_cell.length_c   1.000
_cell.angle_alpha   90.00
_cell.angle_beta   90.00
_cell.angle_gamma   90.00
#
_symmetry.space_group_name_H-M   'P 1'
#
loop_
_entity.id
_entity.type
_entity.pdbx_description
1 polymer ?
#
loop_
_entity_poly.entity_id
_entity_poly.type
_entity_poly.pdbx_seq_one_letter_code
_entity_poly.pdbx_strand_id
1 'polypeptide(L)'
;VRTQSRHLPAGLISVRTVTIFTILTSLAFIASTILFLPNRWPLYLSIPVLLFLLGYSYAKRFTIFCHYWLSTALMLSPLAAWIAIRGSLSLEPLLLGAVVFFWVGGFDIIYACQDVHFDQETRLSSIPSRWGIRKALRFAMFSHFMTIICLFSLWYVAALGIPFLIAVLAVAGLLIYEHLLVNPDDLGRVNLAFFHVNAIISIGLFFVGLIDVWLA
;
A
#
# COMPACT_ATOMS: atom_id res chain seq x y z
N VAL A 1 2.22 16.20 -19.78
CA VAL A 1 1.99 14.95 -19.01
C VAL A 1 2.80 15.01 -17.72
N ARG A 2 2.17 14.79 -16.56
CA ARG A 2 2.78 14.99 -15.23
C ARG A 2 4.14 14.32 -15.02
N THR A 3 4.38 13.18 -15.68
CA THR A 3 5.56 12.33 -15.46
C THR A 3 6.69 12.53 -16.47
N GLN A 4 6.62 13.55 -17.34
CA GLN A 4 7.64 13.81 -18.37
C GLN A 4 9.01 14.13 -17.79
N SER A 5 9.08 14.70 -16.59
CA SER A 5 10.31 15.05 -15.89
C SER A 5 10.95 13.88 -15.12
N ARG A 6 10.36 12.68 -15.14
CA ARG A 6 10.95 11.51 -14.47
C ARG A 6 12.26 11.09 -15.16
N HIS A 7 13.19 10.50 -14.41
CA HIS A 7 14.56 10.25 -14.87
C HIS A 7 14.66 9.46 -16.19
N LEU A 8 13.84 8.43 -16.37
CA LEU A 8 13.87 7.61 -17.59
C LEU A 8 13.29 8.36 -18.81
N PRO A 9 12.07 8.95 -18.75
CA PRO A 9 11.57 9.82 -19.82
C PRO A 9 12.48 11.02 -20.15
N ALA A 10 13.15 11.59 -19.14
CA ALA A 10 14.06 12.73 -19.31
C ALA A 10 15.45 12.33 -19.85
N GLY A 11 15.71 11.04 -20.08
CA GLY A 11 17.00 10.55 -20.57
C GLY A 11 18.16 10.64 -19.57
N LEU A 12 17.87 10.95 -18.29
CA LEU A 12 18.87 11.06 -17.23
C LEU A 12 19.45 9.69 -16.82
N ILE A 13 18.72 8.61 -17.08
CA ILE A 13 19.16 7.22 -16.87
C ILE A 13 18.81 6.36 -18.07
N SER A 14 19.66 5.38 -18.39
CA SER A 14 19.42 4.47 -19.51
C SER A 14 18.46 3.32 -19.12
N VAL A 15 17.70 2.80 -20.10
CA VAL A 15 16.87 1.60 -19.91
C VAL A 15 17.72 0.42 -19.44
N ARG A 16 18.91 0.24 -20.02
CA ARG A 16 19.85 -0.82 -19.64
C ARG A 16 20.22 -0.75 -18.15
N THR A 17 20.50 0.45 -17.65
CA THR A 17 20.82 0.68 -16.23
C THR A 17 19.67 0.25 -15.33
N VAL A 18 18.45 0.69 -15.64
CA VAL A 18 17.25 0.36 -14.84
C VAL A 18 16.97 -1.14 -14.88
N THR A 19 17.11 -1.78 -16.04
CA THR A 19 16.90 -3.23 -16.19
C THR A 19 17.92 -4.03 -15.37
N ILE A 20 19.21 -3.71 -15.47
CA ILE A 20 20.25 -4.38 -14.68
C ILE A 20 20.00 -4.18 -13.18
N PHE A 21 19.70 -2.95 -12.76
CA PHE A 21 19.39 -2.65 -11.36
C PHE A 21 18.18 -3.47 -10.84
N THR A 22 17.13 -3.58 -11.64
CA THR A 22 15.93 -4.36 -11.31
C THR A 22 16.26 -5.85 -11.17
N ILE A 23 17.08 -6.41 -12.07
CA ILE A 23 17.51 -7.82 -12.00
C ILE A 23 18.35 -8.05 -10.74
N LEU A 24 19.33 -7.19 -10.46
CA LEU A 24 20.21 -7.34 -9.30
C LEU A 24 19.43 -7.25 -7.98
N THR A 25 18.52 -6.29 -7.85
CA THR A 25 17.68 -6.14 -6.66
C THR A 25 16.68 -7.30 -6.49
N SER A 26 16.16 -7.83 -7.60
CA SER A 26 15.31 -9.04 -7.59
C SER A 26 16.08 -10.27 -7.09
N LEU A 27 17.31 -10.47 -7.58
CA LEU A 27 18.18 -11.55 -7.11
C LEU A 27 18.57 -11.38 -5.64
N ALA A 28 18.89 -10.15 -5.21
CA ALA A 28 19.18 -9.83 -3.82
C ALA A 28 17.97 -10.08 -2.91
N PHE A 29 16.75 -9.77 -3.37
CA PHE A 29 15.52 -10.08 -2.66
C PHE A 29 15.32 -11.58 -2.47
N ILE A 30 15.53 -12.40 -3.51
CA ILE A 30 15.44 -13.87 -3.38
C ILE A 30 16.56 -14.39 -2.47
N ALA A 31 17.80 -13.93 -2.64
CA ALA A 31 18.94 -14.37 -1.86
C ALA A 31 18.78 -14.05 -0.36
N SER A 32 18.19 -12.90 0.00
CA SER A 32 17.99 -12.54 1.41
C SER A 32 17.04 -13.50 2.13
N THR A 33 16.16 -14.20 1.41
CA THR A 33 15.26 -15.19 2.02
C THR A 33 15.99 -16.41 2.59
N ILE A 34 17.24 -16.66 2.17
CA ILE A 34 18.08 -17.75 2.67
C ILE A 34 18.44 -17.53 4.16
N LEU A 35 18.41 -16.28 4.64
CA LEU A 35 18.66 -15.92 6.04
C LEU A 35 17.65 -16.57 7.02
N PHE A 36 16.50 -17.03 6.54
CA PHE A 36 15.44 -17.63 7.36
C PHE A 36 15.48 -19.15 7.41
N LEU A 37 16.51 -19.80 6.86
CA LEU A 37 16.66 -21.25 6.99
C LEU A 37 16.73 -21.69 8.48
N PRO A 38 16.16 -22.87 8.83
CA PRO A 38 15.68 -23.93 7.96
C PRO A 38 14.26 -23.72 7.38
N ASN A 39 13.58 -22.62 7.69
CA ASN A 39 12.28 -22.31 7.12
C ASN A 39 12.40 -21.99 5.62
N ARG A 40 11.86 -22.86 4.77
CA ARG A 40 11.95 -22.75 3.30
C ARG A 40 10.82 -21.95 2.67
N TRP A 41 9.77 -21.60 3.42
CA TRP A 41 8.62 -20.87 2.90
C TRP A 41 8.99 -19.51 2.29
N PRO A 42 9.86 -18.68 2.91
CA PRO A 42 10.28 -17.41 2.31
C PRO A 42 10.90 -17.58 0.92
N LEU A 43 11.74 -18.61 0.74
CA LEU A 43 12.36 -18.91 -0.55
C LEU A 43 11.31 -19.27 -1.60
N TYR A 44 10.38 -20.18 -1.28
CA TYR A 44 9.33 -20.61 -2.21
C TYR A 44 8.35 -19.48 -2.57
N LEU A 45 8.00 -18.64 -1.59
CA LEU A 45 7.06 -17.54 -1.78
C LEU A 45 7.69 -16.30 -2.43
N SER A 46 9.03 -16.15 -2.39
CA SER A 46 9.72 -15.02 -3.01
C SER A 46 9.40 -14.88 -4.51
N ILE A 47 9.33 -15.99 -5.24
CA ILE A 47 9.06 -16.00 -6.68
C ILE A 47 7.66 -15.49 -7.02
N PRO A 48 6.55 -16.07 -6.50
CA PRO A 48 5.22 -15.55 -6.79
C PRO A 48 5.01 -14.11 -6.29
N VAL A 49 5.59 -13.74 -5.14
CA VAL A 49 5.55 -12.36 -4.64
C VAL A 49 6.22 -11.39 -5.62
N LEU A 50 7.42 -11.74 -6.10
CA LEU A 50 8.17 -10.91 -7.04
C LEU A 50 7.45 -10.79 -8.38
N LEU A 51 6.91 -11.89 -8.91
CA LEU A 51 6.13 -11.87 -10.16
C LEU A 51 4.90 -10.95 -10.04
N PHE A 52 4.19 -11.04 -8.91
CA PHE A 52 3.03 -10.19 -8.67
C PHE A 52 3.41 -8.71 -8.55
N LEU A 53 4.51 -8.41 -7.84
CA LEU A 53 5.05 -7.06 -7.68
C LEU A 53 5.49 -6.45 -9.03
N LEU A 54 6.19 -7.20 -9.87
CA LEU A 54 6.60 -6.74 -11.20
C LEU A 54 5.41 -6.54 -12.14
N GLY A 55 4.35 -7.35 -11.98
CA GLY A 55 3.11 -7.27 -12.74
C GLY A 55 2.30 -6.00 -12.48
N TYR A 56 2.45 -5.37 -11.30
CA TYR A 56 1.68 -4.18 -10.90
C TYR A 56 1.74 -3.05 -11.94
N SER A 57 2.90 -2.79 -12.54
CA SER A 57 3.07 -1.72 -13.53
C SER A 57 2.17 -1.85 -14.76
N TYR A 58 1.63 -3.06 -15.01
CA TYR A 58 0.72 -3.35 -16.11
C TYR A 58 -0.76 -3.35 -15.69
N ALA A 59 -1.08 -3.25 -14.39
CA ALA A 59 -2.42 -3.40 -13.84
C ALA A 59 -3.49 -2.54 -14.52
N LYS A 60 -3.16 -1.26 -14.76
CA LYS A 60 -4.05 -0.31 -15.44
C LYS A 60 -4.46 -0.74 -16.85
N ARG A 61 -3.75 -1.66 -17.51
CA ARG A 61 -4.10 -2.11 -18.87
C ARG A 61 -5.20 -3.16 -18.90
N PHE A 62 -5.48 -3.84 -17.78
CA PHE A 62 -6.39 -4.97 -17.75
C PHE A 62 -7.49 -4.88 -16.68
N THR A 63 -7.36 -4.02 -15.67
CA THR A 63 -8.38 -3.90 -14.62
C THR A 63 -8.55 -2.47 -14.12
N ILE A 64 -9.80 -2.12 -13.78
CA ILE A 64 -10.10 -0.86 -13.07
C ILE A 64 -9.63 -0.90 -11.61
N PHE A 65 -9.47 -2.10 -11.03
CA PHE A 65 -9.04 -2.31 -9.65
C PHE A 65 -7.51 -2.30 -9.50
N CYS A 66 -6.79 -1.58 -10.37
CA CYS A 66 -5.32 -1.53 -10.37
C CYS A 66 -4.73 -1.08 -9.01
N HIS A 67 -5.45 -0.24 -8.27
CA HIS A 67 -5.09 0.23 -6.94
C HIS A 67 -4.98 -0.92 -5.93
N TYR A 68 -5.85 -1.93 -6.05
CA TYR A 68 -5.78 -3.12 -5.20
C TYR A 68 -4.75 -4.12 -5.67
N TRP A 69 -4.28 -4.05 -6.92
CA TRP A 69 -3.09 -4.79 -7.30
C TRP A 69 -1.87 -4.26 -6.57
N LEU A 70 -1.67 -2.93 -6.55
CA LEU A 70 -0.61 -2.30 -5.74
C LEU A 70 -0.75 -2.68 -4.26
N SER A 71 -1.97 -2.56 -3.74
CA SER A 71 -2.26 -2.80 -2.34
C SER A 71 -2.02 -4.25 -1.93
N THR A 72 -2.36 -5.21 -2.80
CA THR A 72 -2.01 -6.63 -2.60
C THR A 72 -0.50 -6.82 -2.58
N ALA A 73 0.25 -6.16 -3.46
CA ALA A 73 1.71 -6.31 -3.47
C ALA A 73 2.32 -5.83 -2.14
N LEU A 74 1.79 -4.76 -1.55
CA LEU A 74 2.23 -4.22 -0.26
C LEU A 74 1.72 -5.03 0.95
N MET A 75 0.47 -5.53 0.92
CA MET A 75 -0.08 -6.31 2.02
C MET A 75 0.68 -7.61 2.28
N LEU A 76 1.37 -8.14 1.26
CA LEU A 76 2.17 -9.35 1.40
C LEU A 76 3.38 -9.16 2.34
N SER A 77 3.79 -7.93 2.63
CA SER A 77 4.93 -7.64 3.50
C SER A 77 4.76 -8.16 4.94
N PRO A 78 3.70 -7.80 5.71
CA PRO A 78 3.49 -8.34 7.05
C PRO A 78 3.29 -9.86 7.07
N LEU A 79 2.62 -10.43 6.05
CA LEU A 79 2.46 -11.88 5.92
C LEU A 79 3.81 -12.57 5.69
N ALA A 80 4.64 -12.04 4.80
CA ALA A 80 5.95 -12.58 4.50
C ALA A 80 6.88 -12.53 5.71
N ALA A 81 6.89 -11.41 6.45
CA ALA A 81 7.66 -11.27 7.68
C ALA A 81 7.23 -12.30 8.74
N TRP A 82 5.91 -12.47 8.94
CA TRP A 82 5.38 -13.44 9.88
C TRP A 82 5.72 -14.88 9.50
N ILE A 83 5.49 -15.26 8.23
CA ILE A 83 5.84 -16.59 7.73
C ILE A 83 7.34 -16.83 7.88
N ALA A 84 8.19 -15.84 7.60
CA ALA A 84 9.64 -15.97 7.69
C ALA A 84 10.12 -16.25 9.11
N ILE A 85 9.58 -15.54 10.10
CA ILE A 85 10.00 -15.65 11.51
C ILE A 85 9.31 -16.83 12.22
N ARG A 86 8.02 -17.07 11.95
CA ARG A 86 7.19 -18.02 12.71
C ARG A 86 6.95 -19.35 12.00
N GLY A 87 7.28 -19.46 10.72
CA GLY A 87 7.08 -20.68 9.93
C GLY A 87 5.61 -21.12 9.76
N SER A 88 4.66 -20.25 10.10
CA SER A 88 3.23 -20.51 10.14
C SER A 88 2.47 -19.25 9.74
N LEU A 89 1.14 -19.35 9.61
CA LEU A 89 0.26 -18.21 9.38
C LEU A 89 -0.82 -18.18 10.45
N SER A 90 -1.14 -16.99 10.93
CA SER A 90 -2.16 -16.76 11.95
C SER A 90 -3.01 -15.53 11.58
N LEU A 91 -3.96 -15.16 12.43
CA LEU A 91 -4.93 -14.12 12.11
C LEU A 91 -4.33 -12.70 12.17
N GLU A 92 -3.35 -12.48 13.04
CA GLU A 92 -2.68 -11.20 13.26
C GLU A 92 -2.01 -10.64 11.99
N PRO A 93 -1.12 -11.37 11.28
CA PRO A 93 -0.53 -10.87 10.05
C PRO A 93 -1.57 -10.72 8.93
N LEU A 94 -2.63 -11.54 8.92
CA LEU A 94 -3.72 -11.41 7.95
C LEU A 94 -4.51 -10.12 8.14
N LEU A 95 -4.82 -9.76 9.40
CA LEU A 95 -5.48 -8.51 9.74
C LEU A 95 -4.58 -7.31 9.42
N LEU A 96 -3.28 -7.38 9.76
CA LEU A 96 -2.34 -6.33 9.40
C LEU A 96 -2.15 -6.19 7.88
N GLY A 97 -2.14 -7.30 7.14
CA GLY A 97 -2.20 -7.30 5.69
C GLY A 97 -3.48 -6.63 5.18
N ALA A 98 -4.64 -6.95 5.73
CA ALA A 98 -5.92 -6.33 5.36
C ALA A 98 -5.93 -4.82 5.65
N VAL A 99 -5.34 -4.37 6.77
CA VAL A 99 -5.12 -2.95 7.07
C VAL A 99 -4.35 -2.29 5.91
N VAL A 100 -3.20 -2.85 5.53
CA VAL A 100 -2.37 -2.33 4.42
C VAL A 100 -3.13 -2.34 3.10
N PHE A 101 -3.86 -3.43 2.80
CA PHE A 101 -4.61 -3.58 1.56
C PHE A 101 -5.67 -2.49 1.38
N PHE A 102 -6.50 -2.28 2.40
CA PHE A 102 -7.56 -1.28 2.33
C PHE A 102 -7.04 0.14 2.45
N TRP A 103 -5.99 0.36 3.22
CA TRP A 103 -5.41 1.68 3.43
C TRP A 103 -4.71 2.18 2.16
N VAL A 104 -3.79 1.38 1.62
CA VAL A 104 -3.11 1.70 0.34
C VAL A 104 -4.12 1.86 -0.78
N GLY A 105 -5.11 0.97 -0.85
CA GLY A 105 -6.12 1.01 -1.90
C GLY A 105 -6.91 2.31 -1.87
N GLY A 106 -7.29 2.79 -0.68
CA GLY A 106 -8.02 4.04 -0.54
C GLY A 106 -7.19 5.25 -0.93
N PHE A 107 -5.99 5.43 -0.39
CA PHE A 107 -5.21 6.63 -0.68
C PHE A 107 -4.67 6.64 -2.12
N ASP A 108 -4.39 5.48 -2.73
CA ASP A 108 -3.94 5.40 -4.13
C ASP A 108 -5.08 5.77 -5.10
N ILE A 109 -6.34 5.45 -4.75
CA ILE A 109 -7.52 5.92 -5.50
C ILE A 109 -7.65 7.44 -5.42
N ILE A 110 -7.48 8.03 -4.23
CA ILE A 110 -7.47 9.49 -4.03
C ILE A 110 -6.39 10.12 -4.91
N TYR A 111 -5.18 9.58 -4.87
CA TYR A 111 -4.06 10.06 -5.67
C TYR A 111 -4.32 9.99 -7.18
N ALA A 112 -4.88 8.88 -7.64
CA ALA A 112 -5.20 8.63 -9.04
C ALA A 112 -6.31 9.53 -9.60
N CYS A 113 -7.08 10.20 -8.76
CA CYS A 113 -8.05 11.21 -9.22
C CYS A 113 -7.36 12.35 -10.00
N GLN A 114 -6.08 12.63 -9.74
CA GLN A 114 -5.29 13.62 -10.47
C GLN A 114 -5.00 13.22 -11.93
N ASP A 115 -4.98 11.92 -12.23
CA ASP A 115 -4.56 11.38 -13.52
C ASP A 115 -5.77 10.95 -14.39
N VAL A 116 -7.01 11.30 -14.03
CA VAL A 116 -8.25 10.86 -14.70
C VAL A 116 -8.27 11.16 -16.19
N HIS A 117 -7.99 12.41 -16.57
CA HIS A 117 -8.04 12.82 -17.98
C HIS A 117 -7.02 12.04 -18.82
N PHE A 118 -5.78 11.92 -18.31
CA PHE A 118 -4.72 11.19 -18.98
C PHE A 118 -5.05 9.69 -19.09
N ASP A 119 -5.56 9.08 -18.02
CA ASP A 119 -5.98 7.68 -18.03
C ASP A 119 -7.10 7.45 -19.08
N GLN A 120 -8.05 8.38 -19.21
CA GLN A 120 -9.12 8.29 -20.22
C GLN A 120 -8.60 8.44 -21.66
N GLU A 121 -7.78 9.45 -21.92
CA GLU A 121 -7.18 9.70 -23.26
C GLU A 121 -6.33 8.52 -23.74
N THR A 122 -5.56 7.92 -22.82
CA THR A 122 -4.67 6.80 -23.13
C THR A 122 -5.33 5.42 -22.97
N ARG A 123 -6.65 5.39 -22.70
CA ARG A 123 -7.45 4.17 -22.50
C ARG A 123 -6.92 3.26 -21.39
N LEU A 124 -6.34 3.84 -20.34
CA LEU A 124 -5.96 3.15 -19.12
C LEU A 124 -7.15 3.03 -18.16
N SER A 125 -7.23 1.88 -17.50
CA SER A 125 -8.27 1.55 -16.54
C SER A 125 -7.85 1.92 -15.12
N SER A 126 -8.67 2.72 -14.47
CA SER A 126 -8.60 3.00 -13.03
C SER A 126 -10.01 3.27 -12.52
N ILE A 127 -10.23 3.12 -11.22
CA ILE A 127 -11.53 3.45 -10.59
C ILE A 127 -11.98 4.89 -10.94
N PRO A 128 -11.14 5.93 -10.76
CA PRO A 128 -11.56 7.29 -11.09
C PRO A 128 -11.70 7.54 -12.60
N SER A 129 -10.91 6.89 -13.47
CA SER A 129 -11.08 7.03 -14.92
C SER A 129 -12.41 6.42 -15.42
N ARG A 130 -12.86 5.33 -14.80
CA ARG A 130 -14.09 4.61 -15.20
C ARG A 130 -15.36 5.10 -14.51
N TRP A 131 -15.31 5.43 -13.23
CA TRP A 131 -16.49 5.78 -12.42
C TRP A 131 -16.58 7.27 -12.08
N GLY A 132 -15.55 8.04 -12.39
CA GLY A 132 -15.45 9.46 -12.07
C GLY A 132 -14.99 9.72 -10.62
N ILE A 133 -14.47 10.93 -10.41
CA ILE A 133 -13.82 11.36 -9.16
C ILE A 133 -14.74 11.18 -7.94
N ARG A 134 -15.99 11.65 -8.00
CA ARG A 134 -16.93 11.59 -6.86
C ARG A 134 -17.18 10.16 -6.37
N LYS A 135 -17.36 9.20 -7.29
CA LYS A 135 -17.57 7.79 -6.92
C LYS A 135 -16.27 7.15 -6.43
N ALA A 136 -15.14 7.49 -7.04
CA ALA A 136 -13.82 7.03 -6.61
C ALA A 136 -13.51 7.45 -5.17
N LEU A 137 -13.77 8.71 -4.80
CA LEU A 137 -13.54 9.21 -3.44
C LEU A 137 -14.45 8.52 -2.40
N ARG A 138 -15.73 8.26 -2.73
CA ARG A 138 -16.61 7.45 -1.86
C ARG A 138 -16.10 6.03 -1.67
N PHE A 139 -15.58 5.43 -2.75
CA PHE A 139 -15.02 4.09 -2.71
C PHE A 139 -13.71 4.06 -1.88
N ALA A 140 -12.86 5.09 -2.01
CA ALA A 140 -11.70 5.27 -1.14
C ALA A 140 -12.08 5.43 0.34
N MET A 141 -13.16 6.17 0.63
CA MET A 141 -13.71 6.32 1.98
C MET A 141 -14.18 4.98 2.56
N PHE A 142 -14.87 4.17 1.76
CA PHE A 142 -15.23 2.81 2.16
C PHE A 142 -13.98 1.96 2.46
N SER A 143 -12.95 2.04 1.62
CA SER A 143 -11.68 1.36 1.83
C SER A 143 -11.04 1.78 3.17
N HIS A 144 -10.92 3.08 3.44
CA HIS A 144 -10.37 3.58 4.71
C HIS A 144 -11.22 3.22 5.93
N PHE A 145 -12.54 3.12 5.77
CA PHE A 145 -13.40 2.60 6.83
C PHE A 145 -13.08 1.12 7.14
N MET A 146 -12.87 0.28 6.13
CA MET A 146 -12.44 -1.11 6.32
C MET A 146 -11.06 -1.18 7.00
N THR A 147 -10.12 -0.28 6.69
CA THR A 147 -8.84 -0.17 7.40
C THR A 147 -9.04 -0.04 8.90
N ILE A 148 -9.95 0.84 9.34
CA ILE A 148 -10.22 1.06 10.76
C ILE A 148 -10.82 -0.19 11.41
N ILE A 149 -11.77 -0.86 10.75
CA ILE A 149 -12.31 -2.15 11.23
C ILE A 149 -11.19 -3.18 11.42
N CYS A 150 -10.29 -3.32 10.43
CA CYS A 150 -9.18 -4.26 10.51
C CYS A 150 -8.19 -3.88 11.65
N LEU A 151 -7.93 -2.59 11.88
CA LEU A 151 -7.08 -2.12 12.98
C LEU A 151 -7.67 -2.42 14.35
N PHE A 152 -8.96 -2.15 14.55
CA PHE A 152 -9.66 -2.53 15.79
C PHE A 152 -9.69 -4.05 15.99
N SER A 153 -9.88 -4.81 14.91
CA SER A 153 -9.85 -6.27 14.95
C SER A 153 -8.46 -6.78 15.33
N LEU A 154 -7.40 -6.18 14.78
CA LEU A 154 -6.01 -6.51 15.13
C LEU A 154 -5.72 -6.20 16.60
N TRP A 155 -6.14 -5.02 17.08
CA TRP A 155 -6.02 -4.64 18.49
C TRP A 155 -6.61 -5.71 19.42
N TYR A 156 -7.83 -6.16 19.12
CA TYR A 156 -8.52 -7.18 19.90
C TYR A 156 -7.86 -8.57 19.80
N VAL A 157 -7.60 -9.04 18.58
CA VAL A 157 -7.08 -10.40 18.32
C VAL A 157 -5.66 -10.57 18.85
N ALA A 158 -4.80 -9.55 18.69
CA ALA A 158 -3.43 -9.57 19.18
C ALA A 158 -3.30 -9.15 20.65
N ALA A 159 -4.43 -8.91 21.33
CA ALA A 159 -4.50 -8.48 22.74
C ALA A 159 -3.59 -7.27 23.05
N LEU A 160 -3.57 -6.30 22.13
CA LEU A 160 -2.75 -5.09 22.24
C LEU A 160 -3.31 -4.13 23.30
N GLY A 161 -2.44 -3.27 23.83
CA GLY A 161 -2.76 -2.37 24.91
C GLY A 161 -3.53 -1.11 24.50
N ILE A 162 -3.82 -0.28 25.50
CA ILE A 162 -4.43 1.04 25.33
C ILE A 162 -3.61 1.96 24.40
N PRO A 163 -2.25 1.99 24.46
CA PRO A 163 -1.46 2.78 23.51
C PRO A 163 -1.82 2.49 22.05
N PHE A 164 -1.91 1.21 21.66
CA PHE A 164 -2.30 0.84 20.30
C PHE A 164 -3.72 1.30 19.96
N LEU A 165 -4.68 1.14 20.88
CA LEU A 165 -6.05 1.63 20.69
C LEU A 165 -6.11 3.15 20.45
N ILE A 166 -5.32 3.93 21.18
CA ILE A 166 -5.21 5.39 20.97
C ILE A 166 -4.67 5.68 19.56
N ALA A 167 -3.67 4.92 19.10
CA ALA A 167 -3.18 5.06 17.73
C ALA A 167 -4.25 4.73 16.68
N VAL A 168 -5.09 3.70 16.89
CA VAL A 168 -6.22 3.40 15.99
C VAL A 168 -7.18 4.58 15.89
N LEU A 169 -7.52 5.21 17.02
CA LEU A 169 -8.39 6.40 17.04
C LEU A 169 -7.73 7.60 16.35
N ALA A 170 -6.43 7.81 16.55
CA ALA A 170 -5.66 8.86 15.88
C ALA A 170 -5.62 8.64 14.36
N VAL A 171 -5.42 7.41 13.90
CA VAL A 171 -5.45 7.04 12.47
C VAL A 171 -6.85 7.29 11.89
N ALA A 172 -7.92 6.94 12.60
CA ALA A 172 -9.29 7.25 12.17
C ALA A 172 -9.49 8.76 11.97
N GLY A 173 -9.03 9.59 12.91
CA GLY A 173 -9.07 11.04 12.80
C GLY A 173 -8.28 11.57 11.60
N LEU A 174 -7.08 11.03 11.36
CA LEU A 174 -6.23 11.39 10.23
C LEU A 174 -6.85 11.01 8.88
N LEU A 175 -7.46 9.82 8.77
CA LEU A 175 -8.16 9.40 7.54
C LEU A 175 -9.42 10.24 7.29
N ILE A 176 -10.16 10.63 8.33
CA ILE A 176 -11.26 11.59 8.19
C ILE A 176 -10.72 12.92 7.67
N TYR A 177 -9.65 13.44 8.27
CA TYR A 177 -9.01 14.67 7.83
C TYR A 177 -8.53 14.60 6.37
N GLU A 178 -7.97 13.47 5.94
CA GLU A 178 -7.58 13.23 4.55
C GLU A 178 -8.77 13.38 3.59
N HIS A 179 -9.90 12.75 3.91
CA HIS A 179 -11.12 12.85 3.10
C HIS A 179 -11.74 14.25 3.11
N LEU A 180 -11.60 15.00 4.21
CA LEU A 180 -12.06 16.40 4.29
C LEU A 180 -11.18 17.36 3.49
N LEU A 181 -9.89 17.05 3.33
CA LEU A 181 -8.96 17.87 2.54
C LEU A 181 -9.21 17.77 1.04
N VAL A 182 -9.75 16.65 0.57
CA VAL A 182 -9.92 16.36 -0.85
C VAL A 182 -11.29 16.83 -1.34
N ASN A 183 -11.29 17.82 -2.22
CA ASN A 183 -12.50 18.27 -2.89
C ASN A 183 -12.60 17.62 -4.28
N PRO A 184 -13.71 16.94 -4.63
CA PRO A 184 -13.90 16.39 -5.97
C PRO A 184 -13.79 17.41 -7.10
N ASP A 185 -14.08 18.69 -6.81
CA ASP A 185 -14.07 19.79 -7.77
C ASP A 185 -12.74 20.59 -7.74
N ASP A 186 -11.89 20.36 -6.73
CA ASP A 186 -10.55 20.94 -6.61
C ASP A 186 -9.56 19.94 -5.98
N LEU A 187 -8.74 19.33 -6.83
CA LEU A 187 -7.74 18.34 -6.44
C LEU A 187 -6.41 18.95 -5.96
N GLY A 188 -6.32 20.27 -5.79
CA GLY A 188 -5.06 20.96 -5.45
C GLY A 188 -4.40 20.50 -4.14
N ARG A 189 -5.17 19.93 -3.21
CA ARG A 189 -4.69 19.45 -1.91
C ARG A 189 -4.40 17.95 -1.85
N VAL A 190 -4.59 17.20 -2.94
CA VAL A 190 -4.42 15.73 -2.96
C VAL A 190 -3.00 15.32 -2.57
N ASN A 191 -1.96 16.07 -2.95
CA ASN A 191 -0.58 15.70 -2.59
C ASN A 191 -0.29 15.88 -1.08
N LEU A 192 -0.91 16.86 -0.42
CA LEU A 192 -0.81 17.03 1.03
C LEU A 192 -1.50 15.85 1.74
N ALA A 193 -2.73 15.55 1.33
CA ALA A 193 -3.52 14.42 1.81
C ALA A 193 -2.75 13.10 1.63
N PHE A 194 -2.27 12.82 0.42
CA PHE A 194 -1.57 11.59 0.08
C PHE A 194 -0.21 11.45 0.80
N PHE A 195 0.69 12.45 0.75
CA PHE A 195 2.05 12.25 1.26
C PHE A 195 2.20 12.47 2.76
N HIS A 196 1.63 13.54 3.30
CA HIS A 196 1.93 13.94 4.68
C HIS A 196 1.12 13.11 5.67
N VAL A 197 -0.18 12.96 5.42
CA VAL A 197 -1.06 12.21 6.33
C VAL A 197 -0.64 10.74 6.38
N ASN A 198 -0.40 10.11 5.23
CA ASN A 198 -0.05 8.69 5.18
C ASN A 198 1.38 8.39 5.70
N ALA A 199 2.31 9.33 5.59
CA ALA A 199 3.61 9.21 6.25
C ALA A 199 3.47 9.24 7.78
N ILE A 200 2.65 10.13 8.33
CA ILE A 200 2.35 10.20 9.76
C ILE A 200 1.67 8.91 10.23
N ILE A 201 0.68 8.40 9.48
CA ILE A 201 0.01 7.13 9.80
C ILE A 201 1.03 5.98 9.85
N SER A 202 1.87 5.83 8.83
CA SER A 202 2.91 4.78 8.76
C SER A 202 3.82 4.80 9.97
N ILE A 203 4.44 5.96 10.22
CA ILE A 203 5.47 6.12 11.24
C ILE A 203 4.85 6.00 12.63
N GLY A 204 3.67 6.62 12.83
CA GLY A 204 2.93 6.57 14.08
C GLY A 204 2.53 5.16 14.47
N LEU A 205 1.91 4.40 13.55
CA LEU A 205 1.53 3.00 13.82
C LEU A 205 2.75 2.12 14.13
N PHE A 206 3.87 2.32 13.43
CA PHE A 206 5.11 1.58 13.70
C PHE A 206 5.61 1.83 15.13
N PHE A 207 5.80 3.09 15.52
CA PHE A 207 6.35 3.42 16.83
C PHE A 207 5.40 3.06 17.97
N VAL A 208 4.10 3.32 17.83
CA VAL A 208 3.13 2.98 18.88
C VAL A 208 2.99 1.47 19.03
N GLY A 209 2.93 0.72 17.92
CA GLY A 209 2.91 -0.74 17.97
C GLY A 209 4.18 -1.31 18.61
N LEU A 210 5.35 -0.75 18.29
CA LEU A 210 6.61 -1.16 18.91
C LEU A 210 6.63 -0.89 20.41
N ILE A 211 6.19 0.29 20.85
CA ILE A 211 6.13 0.66 22.27
C ILE A 211 5.15 -0.25 23.01
N ASP A 212 3.97 -0.48 22.44
CA ASP A 212 2.94 -1.31 23.06
C ASP A 212 3.43 -2.75 23.27
N VAL A 213 4.05 -3.35 22.25
CA VAL A 213 4.65 -4.69 22.35
C VAL A 213 5.83 -4.73 23.33
N TRP A 214 6.59 -3.64 23.47
CA TRP A 214 7.71 -3.58 24.41
C TRP A 214 7.27 -3.40 25.87
N LEU A 215 6.10 -2.79 26.09
CA LEU A 215 5.51 -2.58 27.42
C LEU A 215 4.66 -3.76 27.92
N ALA A 216 4.25 -4.66 27.02
CA ALA A 216 3.49 -5.88 27.30
C ALA A 216 4.39 -7.01 27.84
#